data_AF-A0A1F4Y576-F1
#
_entry.id   AF-A0A1F4Y576-F1
#
_cell.length_a   1.000
_cell.length_b   1.000
_cell.length_c   1.000
_cell.angle_alpha   90.00
_cell.angle_beta   90.00
_cell.angle_gamma   90.00
#
_symmetry.space_group_name_H-M   'P 1'
#
loop_
_entity.id
_entity.type
_entity.pdbx_description
1 polymer ?
#
loop_
_entity_poly.entity_id
_entity_poly.type
_entity_poly.pdbx_seq_one_letter_code
_entity_poly.pdbx_strand_id
1 'polypeptide(L)'
;MDKPKATPKDFFLWAGAMIALYAGVFSFIGLVFDYINYSFPDTALNYYIDPYQSGISYEMASLIVLAPVLLIVMRIIRRSITVDPSRAEIWVRRWALFLTVFLAGATIVVDLIVLLNTFLSGGELTTAFLLKVLVVLLVAGAGFMHFMADLRGYWERKPHYARYVNYAVGALVVLTIGAGFLIIGSPASQRDYRIDEQRVGDLMQIQSQIVYSYYQPK
;
A
#
# COMPACT_ATOMS: atom_id res chain seq x y z
N MET A 1 -28.22 -5.99 -30.22
CA MET A 1 -28.44 -5.36 -28.89
C MET A 1 -27.45 -4.22 -28.77
N ASP A 2 -27.94 -2.99 -28.59
CA ASP A 2 -27.06 -1.83 -28.43
C ASP A 2 -26.16 -2.00 -27.21
N LYS A 3 -24.86 -1.74 -27.38
CA LYS A 3 -23.91 -1.78 -26.27
C LYS A 3 -24.33 -0.75 -25.21
N PRO A 4 -24.38 -1.11 -23.91
CA PRO A 4 -24.74 -0.15 -22.87
C PRO A 4 -23.76 1.04 -22.89
N LYS A 5 -24.29 2.24 -23.10
CA LYS A 5 -23.48 3.47 -23.16
C LYS A 5 -23.05 3.84 -21.74
N ALA A 6 -21.74 3.83 -21.49
CA ALA A 6 -21.20 4.28 -20.22
C ALA A 6 -21.48 5.77 -20.03
N THR A 7 -22.01 6.15 -18.86
CA THR A 7 -22.20 7.56 -18.51
C THR A 7 -20.92 8.12 -17.87
N PRO A 8 -20.71 9.45 -17.88
CA PRO A 8 -19.60 10.07 -17.14
C PRO A 8 -19.56 9.64 -15.66
N LYS A 9 -20.74 9.49 -15.05
CA LYS A 9 -20.86 8.99 -13.67
C LYS A 9 -20.27 7.58 -13.52
N ASP A 10 -20.56 6.67 -14.44
CA ASP A 10 -20.01 5.31 -14.39
C ASP A 10 -18.50 5.32 -14.57
N PHE A 11 -17.99 6.18 -15.46
CA PHE A 11 -16.56 6.37 -15.67
C PHE A 11 -15.84 6.79 -14.38
N PHE A 12 -16.30 7.88 -13.75
CA PHE A 12 -15.67 8.40 -12.53
C PHE A 12 -15.83 7.47 -11.32
N LEU A 13 -16.92 6.71 -11.23
CA LEU A 13 -17.06 5.70 -10.18
C LEU A 13 -16.04 4.57 -10.33
N TRP A 14 -15.86 4.03 -11.53
CA TRP A 14 -14.86 2.98 -11.77
C TRP A 14 -13.43 3.49 -11.67
N ALA A 15 -13.15 4.70 -12.18
CA ALA A 15 -11.84 5.32 -12.03
C ALA A 15 -11.52 5.59 -10.55
N GLY A 16 -12.47 6.13 -9.78
CA GLY A 16 -12.32 6.37 -8.34
C GLY A 16 -12.11 5.07 -7.55
N ALA A 17 -12.85 4.01 -7.89
CA ALA A 17 -12.63 2.69 -7.31
C ALA A 17 -11.22 2.17 -7.61
N MET A 18 -10.73 2.38 -8.85
CA MET A 18 -9.41 1.92 -9.26
C MET A 18 -8.29 2.66 -8.54
N ILE A 19 -8.39 3.99 -8.46
CA ILE A 19 -7.42 4.83 -7.75
C ILE A 19 -7.38 4.42 -6.27
N ALA A 20 -8.55 4.26 -5.64
CA ALA A 20 -8.62 3.85 -4.24
C ALA A 20 -8.02 2.46 -4.01
N LEU A 21 -8.27 1.52 -4.93
CA LEU A 21 -7.69 0.18 -4.88
C LEU A 21 -6.16 0.23 -5.02
N TYR A 22 -5.65 0.86 -6.07
CA TYR A 22 -4.21 0.86 -6.36
C TYR A 22 -3.41 1.63 -5.33
N ALA A 23 -3.86 2.82 -4.96
CA ALA A 23 -3.22 3.59 -3.89
C ALA A 23 -3.29 2.81 -2.56
N GLY A 24 -4.42 2.17 -2.25
CA GLY A 24 -4.54 1.33 -1.06
C GLY A 24 -3.58 0.13 -1.06
N VAL A 25 -3.43 -0.56 -2.19
CA VAL A 25 -2.47 -1.67 -2.35
C VAL A 25 -1.03 -1.18 -2.19
N PHE A 26 -0.67 -0.05 -2.81
CA PHE A 26 0.67 0.52 -2.66
C PHE A 26 0.96 0.92 -1.22
N SER A 27 0.02 1.58 -0.55
CA SER A 27 0.15 1.90 0.88
C SER A 27 0.26 0.64 1.75
N PHE A 28 -0.51 -0.42 1.45
CA PHE A 28 -0.39 -1.68 2.18
C PHE A 28 0.99 -2.31 2.02
N ILE A 29 1.50 -2.41 0.79
CA ILE A 29 2.83 -2.97 0.52
C ILE A 29 3.92 -2.14 1.20
N GLY A 30 3.86 -0.81 1.06
CA GLY A 30 4.80 0.12 1.70
C GLY A 30 4.83 -0.04 3.21
N LEU A 31 3.65 -0.08 3.84
CA LEU A 31 3.54 -0.26 5.28
C LEU A 31 4.15 -1.59 5.77
N VAL A 32 3.91 -2.68 5.04
CA VAL A 32 4.50 -3.98 5.37
C VAL A 32 6.02 -3.97 5.13
N PHE A 33 6.50 -3.25 4.11
CA PHE A 33 7.94 -3.08 3.87
C PHE A 33 8.61 -2.35 5.03
N ASP A 34 7.97 -1.32 5.57
CA ASP A 34 8.47 -0.59 6.73
C ASP A 34 8.52 -1.49 7.97
N TYR A 35 7.53 -2.37 8.17
CA TYR A 35 7.57 -3.36 9.26
C TYR A 35 8.70 -4.38 9.08
N ILE A 36 8.95 -4.81 7.84
CA ILE A 36 10.07 -5.70 7.52
C ILE A 36 11.40 -4.99 7.81
N ASN A 37 11.56 -3.74 7.40
CA ASN A 37 12.78 -2.96 7.65
C ASN A 37 13.02 -2.75 9.16
N TYR A 38 11.96 -2.49 9.91
CA TYR A 38 12.05 -2.35 11.37
C TYR A 38 12.47 -3.65 12.04
N SER A 39 11.93 -4.80 11.58
CA SER A 39 12.21 -6.12 12.18
C SER A 39 13.55 -6.72 11.74
N PHE A 40 14.00 -6.37 10.53
CA PHE A 40 15.24 -6.84 9.91
C PHE A 40 16.04 -5.65 9.36
N PRO A 41 16.67 -4.85 10.24
CA PRO A 41 17.49 -3.73 9.81
C PRO A 41 18.67 -4.22 8.97
N ASP A 42 18.93 -3.55 7.85
CA ASP A 42 20.08 -3.89 7.01
C ASP A 42 21.36 -3.41 7.69
N THR A 43 22.23 -4.34 8.08
CA THR A 43 23.49 -4.05 8.77
C THR A 43 24.64 -3.71 7.84
N ALA A 44 24.49 -3.93 6.52
CA ALA A 44 25.58 -3.77 5.55
C ALA A 44 25.84 -2.31 5.18
N LEU A 45 24.81 -1.47 5.29
CA LEU A 45 24.90 -0.04 5.11
C LEU A 45 24.40 0.58 6.41
N ASN A 46 25.30 1.20 7.20
CA ASN A 46 24.95 2.07 8.33
C ASN A 46 24.20 3.33 7.84
N TYR A 47 23.13 3.13 7.07
CA TYR A 47 22.16 4.16 6.79
C TYR A 47 21.33 4.26 8.06
N TYR A 48 21.49 5.37 8.77
CA TYR A 48 20.55 5.76 9.82
C TYR A 48 19.18 5.91 9.14
N ILE A 49 18.42 4.82 9.08
CA ILE A 49 17.00 4.86 8.74
C ILE A 49 16.37 5.52 9.94
N ASP A 50 16.11 6.82 9.82
CA ASP A 50 15.26 7.53 10.75
C ASP A 50 13.90 6.80 10.78
N PRO A 51 13.58 6.07 11.88
CA PRO A 51 12.33 5.32 11.98
C PRO A 51 11.10 6.24 11.94
N TYR A 52 11.31 7.55 12.06
CA TYR A 52 10.29 8.59 12.24
C TYR A 52 10.09 9.46 10.97
N GLN A 53 11.01 9.38 10.00
CA GLN A 53 10.76 9.72 8.59
C GLN A 53 10.14 8.55 7.80
N SER A 54 9.89 7.42 8.45
CA SER A 54 9.24 6.26 7.81
C SER A 54 7.88 6.63 7.24
N GLY A 55 7.55 6.01 6.11
CA GLY A 55 6.27 6.19 5.44
C GLY A 55 5.09 5.79 6.33
N ILE A 56 5.32 4.98 7.37
CA ILE A 56 4.31 4.30 8.21
C ILE A 56 3.08 5.17 8.50
N SER A 57 3.28 6.40 8.97
CA SER A 57 2.16 7.31 9.31
C SER A 57 1.33 7.68 8.08
N TYR A 58 1.99 7.93 6.95
CA TYR A 58 1.34 8.22 5.67
C TYR A 58 0.64 7.00 5.09
N GLU A 59 1.25 5.81 5.11
CA GLU A 59 0.56 4.61 4.62
C GLU A 59 -0.63 4.23 5.50
N MET A 60 -0.50 4.33 6.83
CA MET A 60 -1.62 4.13 7.75
C MET A 60 -2.76 5.11 7.47
N ALA A 61 -2.46 6.41 7.35
CA ALA A 61 -3.45 7.43 7.02
C ALA A 61 -4.12 7.13 5.67
N SER A 62 -3.33 6.72 4.67
CA SER A 62 -3.81 6.34 3.35
C SER A 62 -4.75 5.14 3.43
N LEU A 63 -4.42 4.08 4.17
CA LEU A 63 -5.28 2.92 4.34
C LEU A 63 -6.58 3.25 5.11
N ILE A 64 -6.48 4.04 6.17
CA ILE A 64 -7.62 4.50 6.97
C ILE A 64 -8.64 5.24 6.11
N VAL A 65 -8.19 6.02 5.12
CA VAL A 65 -9.06 6.79 4.23
C VAL A 65 -9.49 5.99 2.99
N LEU A 66 -8.56 5.34 2.31
CA LEU A 66 -8.81 4.69 1.02
C LEU A 66 -9.63 3.41 1.16
N ALA A 67 -9.45 2.63 2.24
CA ALA A 67 -10.23 1.42 2.46
C ALA A 67 -11.75 1.70 2.58
N PRO A 68 -12.24 2.62 3.43
CA PRO A 68 -13.66 2.94 3.47
C PRO A 68 -14.14 3.62 2.19
N VAL A 69 -13.34 4.48 1.55
CA VAL A 69 -13.68 5.07 0.24
C VAL A 69 -13.93 3.99 -0.80
N LEU A 70 -13.03 3.01 -0.93
CA LEU A 70 -13.18 1.89 -1.85
C LEU A 70 -14.46 1.10 -1.56
N LEU A 71 -14.76 0.80 -0.29
CA LEU A 71 -15.97 0.09 0.10
C LEU A 71 -17.24 0.86 -0.26
N ILE A 72 -17.27 2.17 -0.02
CA ILE A 72 -18.41 3.05 -0.34
C ILE A 72 -18.61 3.12 -1.85
N VAL A 73 -17.56 3.39 -2.62
CA VAL A 73 -17.64 3.48 -4.09
C VAL A 73 -18.10 2.15 -4.69
N MET A 74 -17.52 1.03 -4.23
CA MET A 74 -17.94 -0.30 -4.68
C MET A 74 -19.36 -0.67 -4.23
N ARG A 75 -19.84 -0.16 -3.10
CA ARG A 75 -21.25 -0.30 -2.68
C ARG A 75 -22.17 0.43 -3.65
N ILE A 76 -21.81 1.65 -4.07
CA ILE A 76 -22.58 2.45 -5.03
C ILE A 76 -22.60 1.75 -6.39
N ILE A 77 -21.46 1.28 -6.89
CA ILE A 77 -21.35 0.54 -8.16
C ILE A 77 -22.19 -0.74 -8.11
N ARG A 78 -22.09 -1.54 -7.04
CA ARG A 78 -22.89 -2.77 -6.93
C ARG A 78 -24.39 -2.49 -6.90
N ARG A 79 -24.80 -1.44 -6.18
CA ARG A 79 -26.22 -1.02 -6.16
C ARG A 79 -26.70 -0.57 -7.53
N SER A 80 -25.90 0.16 -8.31
CA SER A 80 -26.32 0.56 -9.65
C SER A 80 -26.45 -0.63 -10.60
N ILE A 81 -25.58 -1.64 -10.48
CA ILE A 81 -25.68 -2.89 -11.25
C ILE A 81 -26.90 -3.71 -10.87
N THR A 82 -27.28 -3.75 -9.58
CA THR A 82 -28.50 -4.48 -9.15
C THR A 82 -29.78 -3.83 -9.64
N VAL A 83 -29.79 -2.50 -9.83
CA VAL A 83 -30.94 -1.76 -10.36
C VAL A 83 -31.01 -1.88 -11.88
N ASP A 84 -29.86 -1.84 -12.55
CA ASP A 84 -29.73 -1.93 -14.01
C ASP A 84 -28.61 -2.91 -14.38
N PRO A 85 -28.95 -4.19 -14.67
CA PRO A 85 -27.98 -5.23 -14.99
C PRO A 85 -27.09 -4.90 -16.20
N SER A 86 -27.55 -4.07 -17.13
CA SER A 86 -26.77 -3.67 -18.31
C SER A 86 -25.49 -2.91 -17.93
N ARG A 87 -25.45 -2.32 -16.72
CA ARG A 87 -24.26 -1.64 -16.18
C ARG A 87 -23.12 -2.60 -15.83
N ALA A 88 -23.38 -3.91 -15.70
CA ALA A 88 -22.34 -4.90 -15.51
C ALA A 88 -21.47 -5.09 -16.76
N GLU A 89 -21.99 -4.75 -17.93
CA GLU A 89 -21.34 -4.97 -19.24
C GLU A 89 -20.69 -3.71 -19.82
N ILE A 90 -20.68 -2.61 -19.07
CA ILE A 90 -20.07 -1.36 -19.55
C ILE A 90 -18.58 -1.56 -19.79
N TRP A 91 -18.11 -0.93 -20.87
CA TRP A 91 -16.71 -1.04 -21.28
C TRP A 91 -15.74 -0.61 -20.17
N VAL A 92 -16.09 0.41 -19.37
CA VAL A 92 -15.22 0.92 -18.29
C VAL A 92 -14.91 -0.16 -17.25
N ARG A 93 -15.92 -0.90 -16.78
CA ARG A 93 -15.72 -2.03 -15.86
C ARG A 93 -14.77 -3.05 -16.47
N ARG A 94 -15.03 -3.43 -17.72
CA ARG A 94 -14.25 -4.46 -18.40
C ARG A 94 -12.78 -4.05 -18.48
N TRP A 95 -12.51 -2.82 -18.95
CA TRP A 95 -11.16 -2.28 -19.00
C TRP A 95 -10.52 -2.16 -17.63
N ALA A 96 -11.27 -1.77 -16.60
CA ALA A 96 -10.80 -1.74 -15.23
C ALA A 96 -10.29 -3.14 -14.80
N LEU A 97 -11.10 -4.19 -14.92
CA LEU A 97 -10.71 -5.55 -14.52
C LEU A 97 -9.49 -6.06 -15.31
N PHE A 98 -9.49 -5.89 -16.64
CA PHE A 98 -8.35 -6.31 -17.48
C PHE A 98 -7.07 -5.56 -17.14
N LEU A 99 -7.15 -4.25 -16.89
CA LEU A 99 -6.01 -3.44 -16.49
C LEU A 99 -5.45 -3.90 -15.15
N THR A 100 -6.31 -4.20 -14.17
CA THR A 100 -5.86 -4.71 -12.86
C THR A 100 -5.14 -6.04 -12.98
N VAL A 101 -5.69 -6.99 -13.75
CA VAL A 101 -5.05 -8.29 -13.99
C VAL A 101 -3.73 -8.13 -14.73
N PHE A 102 -3.68 -7.26 -15.74
CA PHE A 102 -2.45 -6.97 -16.48
C PHE A 102 -1.37 -6.38 -15.58
N LEU A 103 -1.70 -5.36 -14.79
CA LEU A 103 -0.77 -4.72 -13.86
C LEU A 103 -0.28 -5.71 -12.82
N ALA A 104 -1.16 -6.52 -12.23
CA ALA A 104 -0.76 -7.55 -11.26
C ALA A 104 0.23 -8.56 -11.87
N GLY A 105 -0.03 -9.02 -13.10
CA GLY A 105 0.90 -9.91 -13.82
C GLY A 105 2.23 -9.25 -14.14
N ALA A 106 2.21 -8.00 -14.61
CA ALA A 106 3.42 -7.21 -14.88
C ALA A 106 4.24 -6.98 -13.61
N THR A 107 3.60 -6.68 -12.48
CA THR A 107 4.26 -6.54 -11.18
C THR A 107 4.96 -7.82 -10.77
N ILE A 108 4.33 -8.99 -10.91
CA ILE A 108 4.98 -10.29 -10.62
C ILE A 108 6.22 -10.49 -11.48
N VAL A 109 6.14 -10.19 -12.78
CA VAL A 109 7.28 -10.33 -13.70
C VAL A 109 8.42 -9.40 -13.29
N VAL A 110 8.13 -8.13 -13.02
CA VAL A 110 9.14 -7.14 -12.60
C VAL A 110 9.78 -7.55 -11.29
N ASP A 111 8.99 -8.00 -10.31
CA ASP A 111 9.47 -8.43 -8.99
C ASP A 111 10.42 -9.64 -9.09
N LEU A 112 10.10 -10.62 -9.94
CA LEU A 112 10.99 -11.75 -10.22
C LEU A 112 12.25 -11.34 -10.98
N ILE A 113 12.16 -10.39 -11.91
CA ILE A 113 13.33 -9.83 -12.60
C ILE A 113 14.26 -9.16 -11.60
N VAL A 114 13.73 -8.36 -10.67
CA VAL A 114 14.52 -7.70 -9.62
C VAL A 114 15.19 -8.74 -8.73
N LEU A 115 14.46 -9.75 -8.25
CA LEU A 115 15.04 -10.85 -7.45
C LEU A 115 16.19 -11.54 -8.18
N LEU A 116 15.99 -11.93 -9.44
CA LEU A 116 17.03 -12.62 -10.21
C LEU A 116 18.20 -11.69 -10.52
N ASN A 117 17.95 -10.43 -10.83
CA ASN A 117 19.01 -9.45 -11.10
C ASN A 117 19.88 -9.22 -9.87
N THR A 118 19.28 -9.06 -8.68
CA THR A 118 20.02 -8.93 -7.42
C THR A 118 20.85 -10.18 -7.14
N PHE A 119 20.28 -11.37 -7.32
CA PHE A 119 21.00 -12.63 -7.12
C PHE A 119 22.17 -12.80 -8.11
N LEU A 120 21.93 -12.57 -9.41
CA LEU A 120 22.92 -12.77 -10.47
C LEU A 120 24.01 -11.70 -10.49
N SER A 121 23.73 -10.50 -10.01
CA SER A 121 24.75 -9.43 -9.86
C SER A 121 25.67 -9.64 -8.66
N GLY A 122 25.45 -10.69 -7.86
CA GLY A 122 26.22 -10.96 -6.64
C GLY A 122 25.80 -10.11 -5.44
N GLY A 123 24.60 -9.53 -5.49
CA GLY A 123 24.01 -8.81 -4.37
C GLY A 123 23.61 -9.75 -3.23
N GLU A 124 23.68 -9.27 -1.99
CA GLU A 124 23.25 -10.04 -0.83
C GLU A 124 21.71 -10.16 -0.78
N LEU A 125 21.21 -11.39 -0.79
CA LEU A 125 19.79 -11.68 -0.59
C LEU A 125 19.45 -11.64 0.91
N THR A 126 19.34 -10.43 1.45
CA THR A 126 18.98 -10.23 2.86
C THR A 126 17.60 -10.83 3.18
N THR A 127 17.37 -11.21 4.43
CA THR A 127 16.05 -11.69 4.88
C THR A 127 14.97 -10.65 4.59
N ALA A 128 15.26 -9.36 4.81
CA ALA A 128 14.36 -8.26 4.49
C ALA A 128 14.01 -8.21 3.00
N PHE A 129 15.00 -8.35 2.12
CA PHE A 129 14.78 -8.37 0.67
C PHE A 129 13.86 -9.51 0.24
N LEU A 130 14.13 -10.74 0.69
CA LEU A 130 13.33 -11.91 0.34
C LEU A 130 11.88 -11.80 0.86
N LEU A 131 11.68 -11.25 2.05
CA LEU A 131 10.34 -11.01 2.60
C LEU A 131 9.57 -9.96 1.79
N LYS A 132 10.24 -8.89 1.33
CA LYS A 132 9.60 -7.87 0.48
C LYS A 132 9.14 -8.44 -0.85
N VAL A 133 9.99 -9.23 -1.52
CA VAL A 133 9.63 -9.95 -2.75
C VAL A 133 8.44 -10.89 -2.49
N LEU A 134 8.48 -11.66 -1.40
CA LEU A 134 7.36 -12.54 -1.03
C LEU A 134 6.05 -11.77 -0.82
N VAL A 135 6.10 -10.61 -0.17
CA VAL A 135 4.91 -9.74 0.02
C VAL A 135 4.36 -9.28 -1.33
N VAL A 136 5.20 -8.82 -2.26
CA VAL A 136 4.76 -8.40 -3.58
C VAL A 136 4.13 -9.57 -4.35
N LEU A 137 4.76 -10.74 -4.37
CA LEU A 137 4.21 -11.95 -4.98
C LEU A 137 2.86 -12.35 -4.40
N LEU A 138 2.70 -12.32 -3.06
CA LEU A 138 1.46 -12.68 -2.40
C LEU A 138 0.35 -11.67 -2.71
N VAL A 139 0.63 -10.36 -2.65
CA VAL A 139 -0.36 -9.31 -2.89
C VAL A 139 -0.76 -9.26 -4.36
N ALA A 140 0.22 -9.23 -5.27
CA ALA A 140 -0.03 -9.23 -6.71
C ALA A 140 -0.67 -10.55 -7.17
N GLY A 141 -0.23 -11.69 -6.64
CA GLY A 141 -0.81 -13.00 -6.93
C GLY A 141 -2.25 -13.13 -6.43
N ALA A 142 -2.53 -12.70 -5.20
CA ALA A 142 -3.90 -12.69 -4.66
C ALA A 142 -4.80 -11.74 -5.45
N GLY A 143 -4.31 -10.55 -5.80
CA GLY A 143 -5.01 -9.60 -6.67
C GLY A 143 -5.31 -10.21 -8.04
N PHE A 144 -4.30 -10.76 -8.71
CA PHE A 144 -4.43 -11.42 -10.00
C PHE A 144 -5.50 -12.52 -9.96
N MET A 145 -5.42 -13.44 -8.99
CA MET A 145 -6.39 -14.52 -8.83
C MET A 145 -7.80 -13.99 -8.56
N HIS A 146 -7.94 -12.97 -7.71
CA HIS A 146 -9.22 -12.39 -7.37
C HIS A 146 -9.92 -11.74 -8.59
N PHE A 147 -9.19 -10.92 -9.33
CA PHE A 147 -9.74 -10.22 -10.50
C PHE A 147 -9.92 -11.16 -11.71
N MET A 148 -9.05 -12.16 -11.87
CA MET A 148 -9.25 -13.23 -12.86
C MET A 148 -10.50 -14.06 -12.56
N ALA A 149 -10.76 -14.35 -11.28
CA ALA A 149 -11.99 -15.03 -10.87
C ALA A 149 -13.24 -14.18 -11.16
N ASP A 150 -13.16 -12.85 -11.01
CA ASP A 150 -14.26 -11.94 -11.39
C ASP A 150 -14.51 -11.95 -12.90
N LEU A 151 -13.45 -11.85 -13.71
CA LEU A 151 -13.54 -11.94 -15.18
C LEU A 151 -14.14 -13.25 -15.67
N ARG A 152 -13.93 -14.36 -14.95
CA ARG A 152 -14.51 -15.68 -15.25
C ARG A 152 -15.93 -15.86 -14.69
N GLY A 153 -16.51 -14.84 -14.04
CA GLY A 153 -17.85 -14.90 -13.44
C GLY A 153 -17.94 -15.80 -12.20
N TYR A 154 -16.81 -16.13 -11.56
CA TYR A 154 -16.80 -17.03 -10.40
C TYR A 154 -17.54 -16.43 -9.20
N TRP A 155 -17.34 -15.13 -8.94
CA TRP A 155 -17.97 -14.43 -7.82
C TRP A 155 -19.47 -14.23 -8.02
N GLU A 156 -19.94 -14.12 -9.27
CA GLU A 156 -21.36 -14.06 -9.60
C GLU A 156 -22.05 -15.41 -9.31
N ARG A 157 -21.38 -16.53 -9.62
CA ARG A 157 -21.88 -17.88 -9.33
C ARG A 157 -21.80 -18.23 -7.84
N LYS A 158 -20.82 -17.67 -7.12
CA LYS A 158 -20.50 -18.00 -5.72
C LYS A 158 -20.32 -16.74 -4.86
N PRO A 159 -21.39 -15.98 -4.60
CA PRO A 159 -21.31 -14.66 -3.95
C PRO A 159 -20.88 -14.72 -2.48
N HIS A 160 -21.10 -15.85 -1.78
CA HIS A 160 -20.69 -16.01 -0.39
C HIS A 160 -19.17 -16.08 -0.23
N TYR A 161 -18.46 -16.74 -1.15
CA TYR A 161 -16.99 -16.77 -1.13
C TYR A 161 -16.39 -15.37 -1.38
N ALA A 162 -16.99 -14.58 -2.28
CA ALA A 162 -16.57 -13.19 -2.49
C ALA A 162 -16.70 -12.36 -1.19
N ARG A 163 -17.75 -12.61 -0.40
CA ARG A 163 -17.96 -11.94 0.87
C ARG A 163 -16.89 -12.32 1.91
N TYR A 164 -16.51 -13.59 2.00
CA TYR A 164 -15.44 -14.02 2.89
C TYR A 164 -14.09 -13.39 2.53
N VAL A 165 -13.76 -13.30 1.24
CA VAL A 165 -12.55 -12.58 0.79
C VAL A 165 -12.59 -11.12 1.22
N ASN A 166 -13.71 -10.43 1.04
CA ASN A 166 -13.85 -9.03 1.47
C ASN A 166 -13.66 -8.86 2.98
N TYR A 167 -14.21 -9.76 3.81
CA TYR A 167 -14.00 -9.71 5.26
C TYR A 167 -12.56 -10.03 5.65
N ALA A 168 -11.94 -11.02 5.00
CA ALA A 168 -10.54 -11.38 5.24
C ALA A 168 -9.60 -10.21 4.91
N VAL A 169 -9.78 -9.56 3.76
CA VAL A 169 -9.01 -8.37 3.38
C VAL A 169 -9.28 -7.20 4.32
N GLY A 170 -10.54 -6.97 4.71
CA GLY A 170 -10.88 -5.92 5.67
C GLY A 170 -10.23 -6.14 7.04
N ALA A 171 -10.28 -7.38 7.55
CA ALA A 171 -9.62 -7.75 8.80
C ALA A 171 -8.10 -7.60 8.69
N LEU A 172 -7.50 -8.03 7.58
CA LEU A 172 -6.08 -7.87 7.32
C LEU A 172 -5.66 -6.39 7.38
N VAL A 173 -6.37 -5.50 6.67
CA VAL A 173 -6.08 -4.05 6.70
C VAL A 173 -6.17 -3.48 8.11
N VAL A 174 -7.21 -3.83 8.87
CA VAL A 174 -7.38 -3.34 10.25
C VAL A 174 -6.27 -3.85 11.16
N LEU A 175 -5.88 -5.12 11.04
CA LEU A 175 -4.78 -5.71 11.80
C LEU A 175 -3.44 -5.06 11.44
N THR A 176 -3.18 -4.80 10.15
CA THR A 176 -1.96 -4.12 9.71
C THR A 176 -1.88 -2.70 10.25
N ILE A 177 -2.96 -1.91 10.17
CA ILE A 177 -3.01 -0.57 10.78
C ILE A 177 -2.78 -0.65 12.30
N GLY A 178 -3.44 -1.62 12.97
CA GLY A 178 -3.28 -1.84 14.42
C GLY A 178 -1.84 -2.16 14.81
N ALA A 179 -1.14 -3.00 14.04
CA ALA A 179 0.26 -3.33 14.24
C ALA A 179 1.17 -2.08 14.13
N GLY A 180 0.84 -1.14 13.25
CA GLY A 180 1.59 0.11 13.11
C GLY A 180 1.67 0.92 14.40
N PHE A 181 0.55 1.04 15.12
CA PHE A 181 0.54 1.71 16.43
C PHE A 181 1.38 1.00 17.49
N LEU A 182 1.59 -0.32 17.38
CA LEU A 182 2.45 -1.07 18.28
C LEU A 182 3.95 -0.84 17.99
N ILE A 183 4.30 -0.61 16.72
CA ILE A 183 5.68 -0.40 16.27
C ILE A 183 6.12 1.06 16.49
N ILE A 184 5.33 2.02 16.00
CA ILE A 184 5.68 3.45 16.06
C ILE A 184 5.19 4.14 17.34
N GLY A 185 4.30 3.49 18.10
CA GLY A 185 3.65 4.10 19.26
C GLY A 185 2.51 5.05 18.88
N SER A 186 2.01 5.77 19.88
CA SER A 186 0.88 6.70 19.72
C SER A 186 1.28 8.02 19.04
N PRO A 187 0.32 8.77 18.45
CA PRO A 187 0.59 10.12 17.96
C PRO A 187 1.14 11.08 19.01
N ALA A 188 0.78 10.91 20.29
CA ALA A 188 1.30 11.71 21.40
C ALA A 188 2.78 11.43 21.64
N SER A 189 3.16 10.16 21.77
CA SER A 189 4.58 9.76 21.90
C SER A 189 5.41 10.19 20.69
N GLN A 190 4.84 10.14 19.48
CA GLN A 190 5.50 10.61 18.26
C GLN A 190 5.67 12.13 18.20
N ARG A 191 4.84 12.89 18.93
CA ARG A 191 5.01 14.34 19.06
C ARG A 191 6.09 14.66 20.08
N ASP A 192 6.09 13.97 21.22
CA ASP A 192 7.08 14.17 22.27
C ASP A 192 8.49 13.87 21.76
N TYR A 193 8.65 12.79 20.98
CA TYR A 193 9.92 12.46 20.34
C TYR A 193 10.42 13.56 19.39
N ARG A 194 9.54 14.13 18.55
CA ARG A 194 9.90 15.23 17.64
C ARG A 194 10.31 16.50 18.39
N ILE A 195 9.68 16.77 19.54
CA ILE A 195 10.07 17.88 20.40
C ILE A 195 11.46 17.62 20.99
N ASP A 196 11.74 16.39 21.41
CA ASP A 196 13.06 16.03 21.95
C ASP A 196 14.16 16.08 20.89
N GLU A 197 13.89 15.65 19.67
CA GLU A 197 14.82 15.77 18.55
C GLU A 197 15.16 17.24 18.25
N GLN A 198 14.14 18.12 18.24
CA GLN A 198 14.36 19.56 18.11
C GLN A 198 15.21 20.11 19.24
N ARG A 199 14.95 19.73 20.50
CA ARG A 199 15.76 20.14 21.65
C ARG A 199 17.21 19.71 21.50
N VAL A 200 17.47 18.48 21.04
CA VAL A 200 18.84 17.99 20.80
C VAL A 200 19.52 18.81 19.70
N GLY A 201 18.82 19.07 18.59
CA GLY A 201 19.31 19.93 17.51
C GLY A 201 19.67 21.34 17.98
N ASP A 202 18.79 21.96 18.79
CA ASP A 202 19.00 23.30 19.35
C ASP A 202 20.23 23.32 20.29
N LEU A 203 20.41 22.28 21.12
CA LEU A 203 21.57 22.15 21.99
C LEU A 203 22.87 21.98 21.21
N MET A 204 22.87 21.17 20.15
CA MET A 204 24.02 21.01 19.25
C MET A 204 24.36 22.34 18.55
N GLN A 205 23.34 23.11 18.13
CA GLN A 205 23.54 24.42 17.54
C GLN A 205 24.14 25.40 18.55
N ILE A 206 23.60 25.50 19.76
CA ILE A 206 24.15 26.36 20.83
C ILE A 206 25.61 25.97 21.13
N GLN A 207 25.89 24.67 21.27
CA GLN A 207 27.25 24.17 21.50
C GLN A 207 28.19 24.62 20.38
N SER A 208 27.81 24.42 19.12
CA SER A 208 28.62 24.82 17.97
C SER A 208 28.92 26.32 17.95
N GLN A 209 27.96 27.16 18.34
CA GLN A 209 28.13 28.61 18.42
C GLN A 209 29.10 29.00 19.54
N ILE A 210 28.99 28.37 20.72
CA ILE A 210 29.93 28.59 21.83
C ILE A 210 31.34 28.20 21.40
N VAL A 211 31.53 26.99 20.84
CA VAL A 211 32.84 26.52 20.37
C VAL A 211 33.42 27.45 19.31
N TYR A 212 32.62 27.84 18.32
CA TYR A 212 33.07 28.75 17.27
C TYR A 212 33.48 30.12 17.81
N SER A 213 32.69 30.70 18.72
CA SER A 213 32.96 32.02 19.29
C SER A 213 34.18 32.05 20.22
N TYR A 214 34.49 30.94 20.90
CA TYR A 214 35.53 30.88 21.92
C TYR A 214 36.90 30.41 21.37
N TYR A 215 36.90 29.59 20.31
CA TYR A 215 38.12 28.97 19.79
C TYR A 215 38.63 29.56 18.46
N GLN A 216 38.03 30.64 17.94
CA GLN A 216 38.63 31.38 16.82
C GLN A 216 39.75 32.31 17.31
N PRO A 217 41.00 32.14 16.83
CA PRO A 217 42.03 33.14 17.05
C PRO A 217 41.67 34.44 16.31
N LYS A 218 41.86 35.57 16.99
CA LYS A 218 41.73 36.92 16.40
C LYS A 218 42.70 37.13 15.24
#